data_AF-A0A346N4G7-F1
#
_entry.id   AF-A0A346N4G7-F1
#
_cell.length_a   1.000
_cell.length_b   1.000
_cell.length_c   1.000
_cell.angle_alpha   90.00
_cell.angle_beta   90.00
_cell.angle_gamma   90.00
#
_symmetry.space_group_name_H-M   'P 1'
#
loop_
_entity.id
_entity.type
_entity.pdbx_description
1 polymer ?
#
loop_
_entity_poly.entity_id
_entity_poly.type
_entity_poly.pdbx_seq_one_letter_code
_entity_poly.pdbx_strand_id
1 'polypeptide(L)'
;MTTSAIYFGGGAAFVRDPDIRELLKAIGLNFMAYMEGPGAAIDWLPEVCKAWMDDHENSAPGLRDIELEEALTTPERKAGFVAYLHWLLLRVPPDNMYDMKIASAAIDRILALLSEATEPT
;
A
#
# COMPACT_ATOMS: atom_id res chain seq x y z
N MET A 1 -5.36 -19.20 6.93
CA MET A 1 -4.73 -18.25 6.00
C MET A 1 -3.87 -17.35 6.83
N THR A 2 -2.66 -17.09 6.36
CA THR A 2 -1.72 -16.26 7.10
C THR A 2 -2.02 -14.78 6.89
N THR A 3 -1.76 -13.99 7.93
CA THR A 3 -2.04 -12.56 7.99
C THR A 3 -0.74 -11.88 8.34
N SER A 4 -0.46 -10.76 7.68
CA SER A 4 0.67 -9.89 7.99
C SER A 4 0.16 -8.56 8.52
N ALA A 5 0.98 -7.88 9.30
CA ALA A 5 0.65 -6.57 9.83
C ALA A 5 1.27 -5.46 8.97
N ILE A 6 0.53 -4.38 8.78
CA ILE A 6 1.02 -3.14 8.20
C ILE A 6 1.04 -2.12 9.34
N TYR A 7 2.20 -1.56 9.65
CA TYR A 7 2.39 -0.68 10.79
C TYR A 7 2.56 0.78 10.36
N PHE A 8 1.96 1.69 11.13
CA PHE A 8 2.15 3.14 10.98
C PHE A 8 1.65 3.90 12.21
N GLY A 9 2.44 4.84 12.74
CA GLY A 9 2.04 5.73 13.83
C GLY A 9 1.69 4.99 15.12
N GLY A 10 2.37 3.88 15.40
CA GLY A 10 2.06 2.98 16.53
C GLY A 10 0.79 2.13 16.36
N GLY A 11 0.06 2.27 15.24
CA GLY A 11 -1.08 1.44 14.87
C GLY A 11 -0.68 0.27 13.97
N ALA A 12 -1.59 -0.71 13.84
CA ALA A 12 -1.40 -1.85 12.96
C ALA A 12 -2.70 -2.21 12.20
N ALA A 13 -2.60 -2.40 10.89
CA ALA A 13 -3.63 -2.99 10.05
C ALA A 13 -3.26 -4.42 9.70
N PHE A 14 -4.09 -5.37 10.13
CA PHE A 14 -3.90 -6.78 9.79
C PHE A 14 -4.51 -7.09 8.43
N VAL A 15 -3.73 -7.60 7.49
CA VAL A 15 -4.15 -7.90 6.12
C VAL A 15 -3.73 -9.33 5.75
N ARG A 16 -4.61 -10.09 5.11
CA ARG A 16 -4.27 -11.47 4.71
C ARG A 16 -3.19 -11.43 3.62
N ASP A 17 -2.23 -12.34 3.66
CA ASP A 17 -1.14 -12.37 2.67
C ASP A 17 -1.63 -12.38 1.20
N PRO A 18 -2.70 -13.11 0.83
CA PRO A 18 -3.25 -13.03 -0.52
C PRO A 18 -3.76 -11.62 -0.87
N ASP A 19 -4.28 -10.87 0.09
CA ASP A 19 -4.82 -9.53 -0.13
C ASP A 19 -3.68 -8.52 -0.35
N ILE A 20 -2.57 -8.67 0.38
CA ILE A 20 -1.33 -7.90 0.18
C ILE A 20 -0.79 -8.14 -1.23
N ARG A 21 -0.82 -9.38 -1.71
CA ARG A 21 -0.38 -9.70 -3.08
C ARG A 21 -1.20 -8.97 -4.13
N GLU A 22 -2.52 -8.94 -4.00
CA GLU A 22 -3.38 -8.22 -4.96
C GLU A 22 -3.16 -6.71 -4.89
N LEU A 23 -2.92 -6.16 -3.69
CA LEU A 23 -2.51 -4.77 -3.51
C LEU A 23 -1.19 -4.45 -4.24
N LEU A 24 -0.14 -5.25 -4.02
CA LEU A 24 1.18 -5.02 -4.64
C LEU A 24 1.09 -5.05 -6.17
N LYS A 25 0.28 -5.96 -6.75
CA LYS A 25 -0.02 -5.98 -8.18
C LYS A 25 -0.73 -4.70 -8.64
N ALA A 26 -1.77 -4.28 -7.91
CA ALA A 26 -2.51 -3.06 -8.24
C ALA A 26 -1.59 -1.84 -8.27
N ILE A 27 -0.68 -1.73 -7.29
CA ILE A 27 0.32 -0.66 -7.23
C ILE A 27 1.26 -0.74 -8.44
N GLY A 28 1.92 -1.88 -8.65
CA GLY A 28 2.90 -2.05 -9.73
C GLY A 28 2.33 -1.79 -11.13
N LEU A 29 1.11 -2.24 -11.40
CA LEU A 29 0.46 -2.10 -12.71
C LEU A 29 0.05 -0.66 -13.02
N ASN A 30 -0.37 0.11 -12.02
CA ASN A 30 -0.93 1.44 -12.24
C ASN A 30 0.04 2.58 -11.90
N PHE A 31 1.22 2.27 -11.35
CA PHE A 31 2.20 3.27 -10.93
C PHE A 31 2.59 4.22 -12.07
N MET A 32 2.99 3.68 -13.23
CA MET A 32 3.41 4.50 -14.38
C MET A 32 2.30 5.43 -14.86
N ALA A 33 1.06 4.93 -14.93
CA ALA A 33 -0.10 5.71 -15.34
C ALA A 33 -0.47 6.82 -14.34
N TYR A 34 -0.07 6.69 -13.06
CA TYR A 34 -0.22 7.78 -12.09
C TYR A 34 0.87 8.84 -12.27
N MET A 35 2.13 8.42 -12.49
CA MET A 35 3.28 9.30 -12.68
C MET A 35 3.19 10.17 -13.94
N GLU A 36 2.50 9.71 -14.98
CA GLU A 36 2.26 10.49 -16.21
C GLU A 36 1.21 11.62 -16.04
N GLY A 37 0.47 11.61 -14.92
CA GLY A 37 -0.55 12.60 -14.61
C GLY A 37 0.00 13.87 -13.95
N PRO A 38 -0.86 14.88 -13.71
CA PRO A 38 -0.49 16.13 -13.02
C PRO A 38 -0.22 15.97 -11.50
N GLY A 39 -0.14 14.73 -10.99
CA GLY A 39 -0.25 14.39 -9.57
C GLY A 39 0.99 13.73 -8.96
N ALA A 40 1.87 14.58 -8.42
CA ALA A 40 2.64 14.37 -7.19
C ALA A 40 3.87 13.42 -7.11
N ALA A 41 4.76 13.84 -6.20
CA ALA A 41 6.03 13.25 -5.77
C ALA A 41 5.85 11.91 -5.02
N ILE A 42 5.58 10.85 -5.76
CA ILE A 42 5.64 9.46 -5.29
C ILE A 42 6.72 8.64 -6.00
N ASP A 43 7.75 9.30 -6.53
CA ASP A 43 8.92 8.70 -7.18
C ASP A 43 9.67 7.69 -6.28
N TRP A 44 9.51 7.83 -4.97
CA TRP A 44 10.02 6.91 -3.95
C TRP A 44 9.20 5.62 -3.78
N LEU A 45 7.93 5.59 -4.22
CA LEU A 45 7.02 4.46 -4.00
C LEU A 45 7.49 3.14 -4.63
N PRO A 46 8.11 3.11 -5.83
CA PRO A 46 8.65 1.89 -6.41
C PRO A 46 9.72 1.22 -5.56
N GLU A 47 10.60 2.02 -4.93
CA GLU A 47 11.66 1.49 -4.06
C GLU A 47 11.06 0.82 -2.82
N VAL A 48 10.03 1.43 -2.25
CA VAL A 48 9.28 0.89 -1.12
C VAL A 48 8.51 -0.38 -1.49
N CYS A 49 7.83 -0.38 -2.64
CA CYS A 49 7.13 -1.58 -3.11
C CYS A 49 8.11 -2.71 -3.41
N LYS A 50 9.30 -2.41 -3.91
CA LYS A 50 10.36 -3.40 -4.11
C LYS A 50 10.80 -4.00 -2.77
N ALA A 51 11.05 -3.19 -1.76
CA ALA A 51 11.37 -3.68 -0.42
C ALA A 51 10.26 -4.61 0.11
N TRP A 52 8.99 -4.22 -0.01
CA TRP A 52 7.87 -5.07 0.43
C TRP A 52 7.73 -6.36 -0.37
N MET A 53 8.02 -6.34 -1.67
CA MET A 53 8.04 -7.55 -2.50
C MET A 53 9.20 -8.46 -2.08
N ASP A 54 10.40 -7.90 -1.88
CA ASP A 54 11.57 -8.65 -1.42
C ASP A 54 11.29 -9.28 -0.03
N ASP A 55 10.67 -8.55 0.90
CA ASP A 55 10.27 -9.06 2.21
C ASP A 55 9.18 -10.13 2.10
N HIS A 56 8.20 -9.93 1.22
CA HIS A 56 7.12 -10.88 0.99
C HIS A 56 7.61 -12.19 0.34
N GLU A 57 8.63 -12.12 -0.54
CA GLU A 57 9.20 -13.30 -1.21
C GLU A 57 10.21 -14.05 -0.33
N ASN A 58 10.99 -13.33 0.48
CA ASN A 58 12.08 -13.93 1.27
C ASN A 58 11.70 -14.27 2.71
N SER A 59 10.58 -13.74 3.23
CA SER A 59 10.11 -14.04 4.58
C SER A 59 9.09 -15.18 4.62
N ALA A 60 9.12 -15.96 5.70
CA ALA A 60 8.12 -16.97 5.97
C ALA A 60 6.71 -16.32 5.99
N PRO A 61 5.68 -17.00 5.48
CA PRO A 61 4.30 -16.50 5.57
C PRO A 61 3.97 -16.09 7.01
N GLY A 62 3.43 -14.88 7.21
CA GLY A 62 3.04 -14.37 8.54
C GLY A 62 4.12 -13.67 9.33
N LEU A 63 5.31 -13.51 8.75
CA LEU A 63 6.36 -12.61 9.21
C LEU A 63 6.63 -11.50 8.18
N ARG A 64 5.66 -11.25 7.28
CA ARG A 64 5.79 -10.31 6.15
C ARG A 64 5.22 -8.96 6.53
N ASP A 65 5.66 -8.48 7.68
CA ASP A 65 5.19 -7.23 8.22
C ASP A 65 5.72 -6.06 7.38
N ILE A 66 4.86 -5.07 7.13
CA ILE A 66 5.15 -3.92 6.29
C ILE A 66 5.22 -2.69 7.18
N GLU A 67 6.40 -2.08 7.26
CA GLU A 67 6.62 -0.82 7.97
C GLU A 67 6.42 0.37 7.03
N LEU A 68 5.41 1.21 7.28
CA LEU A 68 5.15 2.41 6.48
C LEU A 68 5.92 3.64 6.98
N GLU A 69 6.40 3.64 8.21
CA GLU A 69 7.05 4.82 8.83
C GLU A 69 8.34 5.22 8.11
N GLU A 70 9.12 4.24 7.65
CA GLU A 70 10.36 4.47 6.90
C GLU A 70 10.09 5.04 5.50
N ALA A 71 8.93 4.74 4.93
CA ALA A 71 8.51 5.23 3.62
C ALA A 71 7.86 6.62 3.71
N LEU A 72 6.96 6.81 4.68
CA LEU A 72 6.09 7.97 4.84
C LEU A 72 6.65 8.98 5.86
N THR A 73 7.94 9.26 5.77
CA THR A 73 8.70 10.08 6.73
C THR A 73 8.31 11.56 6.76
N THR A 74 7.62 12.05 5.73
CA THR A 74 7.15 13.45 5.66
C THR A 74 5.64 13.52 5.41
N PRO A 75 4.98 14.60 5.84
CA PRO A 75 3.56 14.82 5.56
C PRO A 75 3.22 14.77 4.07
N GLU A 76 4.12 15.25 3.21
CA GLU A 76 3.95 15.25 1.75
C GLU A 76 3.97 13.83 1.18
N ARG A 77 4.86 12.96 1.68
CA ARG A 77 4.88 11.54 1.29
C ARG A 77 3.63 10.82 1.75
N LYS A 78 3.19 11.04 2.99
CA LYS A 78 1.92 10.51 3.51
C LYS A 78 0.74 10.95 2.63
N ALA A 79 0.62 12.25 2.36
CA ALA A 79 -0.45 12.81 1.53
C ALA A 79 -0.40 12.26 0.09
N GLY A 80 0.79 12.16 -0.51
CA GLY A 80 0.99 11.59 -1.85
C GLY A 80 0.59 10.12 -1.92
N PHE A 81 0.94 9.33 -0.91
CA PHE A 81 0.56 7.92 -0.82
C PHE A 81 -0.96 7.76 -0.63
N VAL A 82 -1.58 8.55 0.26
CA VAL A 82 -3.04 8.55 0.44
C VAL A 82 -3.77 8.93 -0.86
N ALA A 83 -3.29 9.98 -1.56
CA ALA A 83 -3.86 10.38 -2.85
C ALA A 83 -3.73 9.28 -3.90
N TYR A 84 -2.59 8.59 -3.93
CA TYR A 84 -2.37 7.45 -4.82
C TYR A 84 -3.30 6.28 -4.52
N LEU A 85 -3.46 5.91 -3.25
CA LEU A 85 -4.38 4.85 -2.82
C LEU A 85 -5.83 5.18 -3.19
N HIS A 86 -6.29 6.41 -2.97
CA HIS A 86 -7.62 6.85 -3.40
C HIS A 86 -7.78 6.81 -4.91
N TRP A 87 -6.75 7.21 -5.66
CA TRP A 87 -6.78 7.12 -7.12
C TRP A 87 -6.85 5.66 -7.60
N LEU A 88 -6.15 4.74 -6.95
CA LEU A 88 -6.20 3.31 -7.26
C LEU A 88 -7.61 2.73 -7.10
N LEU A 89 -8.36 3.16 -6.08
CA LEU A 89 -9.76 2.74 -5.88
C LEU A 89 -10.68 3.11 -7.05
N LEU A 90 -10.29 4.10 -7.87
CA LEU A 90 -11.04 4.54 -9.05
C LEU A 90 -10.61 3.82 -10.34
N ARG A 91 -9.58 2.97 -10.29
CA ARG A 91 -9.04 2.28 -11.47
C ARG A 91 -9.69 0.93 -11.67
N VAL A 92 -10.14 0.68 -12.90
CA VAL A 92 -10.56 -0.67 -13.31
C VAL A 92 -9.30 -1.44 -13.72
N PRO A 93 -9.06 -2.65 -13.17
CA PRO A 93 -7.93 -3.48 -13.60
C PRO A 93 -8.08 -3.82 -15.09
N PRO A 94 -7.01 -3.72 -15.89
CA PRO A 94 -6.98 -4.40 -17.18
C PRO A 94 -6.97 -5.92 -16.94
N ASP A 95 -7.82 -6.64 -17.68
CA ASP A 95 -7.81 -8.11 -17.87
C ASP A 95 -7.45 -9.00 -16.67
N ASN A 96 -8.23 -8.97 -15.58
CA ASN A 96 -8.07 -9.86 -14.42
C ASN A 96 -6.63 -9.92 -13.84
N MET A 97 -5.81 -8.89 -14.08
CA MET A 97 -4.41 -8.90 -13.64
C MET A 97 -4.27 -8.87 -12.11
N TYR A 98 -5.29 -8.36 -11.42
CA TYR A 98 -5.48 -8.47 -9.98
C TYR A 98 -6.97 -8.48 -9.63
N ASP A 99 -7.30 -9.02 -8.45
CA ASP A 99 -8.66 -8.92 -7.90
C ASP A 99 -8.87 -7.56 -7.26
N MET A 100 -9.59 -6.67 -7.96
CA MET A 100 -9.85 -5.31 -7.48
C MET A 100 -10.62 -5.29 -6.16
N LYS A 101 -11.55 -6.22 -5.93
CA LYS A 101 -12.33 -6.24 -4.68
C LYS A 101 -11.42 -6.54 -3.49
N ILE A 102 -10.48 -7.47 -3.68
CA ILE A 102 -9.49 -7.82 -2.66
C ILE A 102 -8.51 -6.67 -2.44
N ALA A 103 -7.97 -6.08 -3.51
CA ALA A 103 -7.05 -4.95 -3.42
C ALA A 103 -7.72 -3.75 -2.72
N SER A 104 -8.95 -3.40 -3.08
CA SER A 104 -9.71 -2.32 -2.42
C SER A 104 -9.89 -2.56 -0.93
N ALA A 105 -10.21 -3.79 -0.51
CA ALA A 105 -10.35 -4.11 0.90
C ALA A 105 -9.03 -3.96 1.69
N ALA A 106 -7.88 -4.24 1.06
CA ALA A 106 -6.57 -3.97 1.66
C ALA A 106 -6.28 -2.47 1.72
N ILE A 107 -6.59 -1.72 0.65
CA ILE A 107 -6.44 -0.26 0.59
C ILE A 107 -7.26 0.42 1.69
N ASP A 108 -8.52 0.03 1.88
CA ASP A 108 -9.41 0.62 2.89
C ASP A 108 -8.85 0.46 4.31
N ARG A 109 -8.22 -0.69 4.61
CA ARG A 109 -7.57 -0.93 5.91
C ARG A 109 -6.35 -0.04 6.12
N ILE A 110 -5.54 0.14 5.06
CA ILE A 110 -4.37 1.02 5.11
C ILE A 110 -4.81 2.47 5.29
N LEU A 111 -5.84 2.92 4.55
CA LEU A 111 -6.37 4.27 4.68
C LEU A 111 -6.92 4.54 6.09
N ALA A 112 -7.63 3.58 6.69
CA ALA A 112 -8.09 3.68 8.07
C ALA A 112 -6.91 3.87 9.04
N LEU A 113 -5.88 3.01 8.95
CA LEU A 113 -4.66 3.11 9.75
C LEU A 113 -3.97 4.48 9.60
N LEU A 114 -3.81 4.96 8.36
CA LEU A 114 -3.18 6.26 8.09
C LEU A 114 -4.00 7.44 8.63
N SER A 115 -5.33 7.30 8.71
CA SER A 115 -6.20 8.35 9.25
C SER A 115 -6.13 8.43 10.77
N GLU A 116 -6.10 7.28 11.46
CA GLU A 116 -6.03 7.19 12.93
C GLU A 116 -4.70 7.72 13.48
N ALA A 117 -3.59 7.53 12.75
CA ALA A 117 -2.27 8.06 13.11
C ALA A 117 -2.14 9.59 13.03
N THR A 118 -3.22 10.33 12.78
CA THR A 118 -3.22 11.80 12.64
C THR A 118 -3.72 12.51 13.90
N GLU A 119 -4.07 11.78 14.97
CA GLU A 119 -4.41 12.36 16.27
C GLU A 119 -3.20 12.32 17.24
N PRO A 120 -2.44 13.42 17.38
CA PRO A 120 -1.62 13.62 18.56
C PRO A 120 -2.53 14.06 19.72
N THR A 121 -2.61 13.25 20.77
CA THR A 121 -2.97 13.74 22.12
C THR A 121 -1.90 14.66 22.67
#